data_AF-A0A1E1WGL9-F1
#
_entry.id   AF-A0A1E1WGL9-F1
#
_cell.length_a   1.000
_cell.length_b   1.000
_cell.length_c   1.000
_cell.angle_alpha   90.00
_cell.angle_beta   90.00
_cell.angle_gamma   90.00
#
_symmetry.space_group_name_H-M   'P 1'
#
loop_
_entity.id
_entity.type
_entity.pdbx_description
1 polymer ?
#
loop_
_entity_poly.entity_id
_entity_poly.type
_entity_poly.pdbx_seq_one_letter_code
_entity_poly.pdbx_strand_id
1 'polypeptide(L)'
;ATDLLVYKLSGVIKKHTKDIYISRRKRIIKPWITTGLLRCIRHRDKLHKKHNKNPGDPIVKVVYTRYRNFCNSLLRKLKKTYEREEIKKAGSNLKKLWNVIGDIIHTRKTHMPPLELLNKNNDPK
;
A
#
# COMPACT_ATOMS: atom_id res chain seq x y z
N ALA A 1 33.06 -16.21 -13.89
CA ALA A 1 33.13 -14.86 -14.52
C ALA A 1 31.98 -13.95 -14.06
N THR A 2 30.74 -14.46 -14.02
CA THR A 2 29.54 -13.75 -13.54
C THR A 2 29.62 -13.28 -12.08
N ASP A 3 30.21 -14.09 -11.20
CA ASP A 3 30.26 -13.77 -9.75
C ASP A 3 31.17 -12.58 -9.45
N LEU A 4 32.25 -12.42 -10.21
CA LEU A 4 33.18 -11.30 -10.07
C LEU A 4 32.51 -9.97 -10.46
N LEU A 5 31.66 -9.99 -11.48
CA LEU A 5 30.87 -8.84 -11.90
C LEU A 5 29.86 -8.44 -10.82
N VAL A 6 29.10 -9.40 -10.29
CA VAL A 6 28.12 -9.17 -9.20
C VAL A 6 28.80 -8.62 -7.95
N TYR A 7 29.97 -9.16 -7.60
CA TYR A 7 30.77 -8.66 -6.48
C TYR A 7 31.21 -7.19 -6.69
N LYS A 8 31.75 -6.86 -7.87
CA LYS A 8 32.16 -5.48 -8.18
C LYS A 8 30.98 -4.51 -8.14
N LEU A 9 29.83 -4.88 -8.71
CA LEU A 9 28.62 -4.06 -8.69
C LEU A 9 28.09 -3.84 -7.27
N SER A 10 28.03 -4.89 -6.44
CA SER A 10 27.58 -4.75 -5.05
C SER A 10 28.48 -3.84 -4.21
N GLY A 11 29.80 -3.90 -4.42
CA GLY A 11 30.76 -3.00 -3.79
C GLY A 11 30.57 -1.53 -4.19
N VAL A 12 30.33 -1.26 -5.47
CA VAL A 12 30.05 0.10 -5.97
C VAL A 12 28.72 0.63 -5.41
N ILE A 13 27.68 -0.19 -5.38
CA ILE A 13 26.37 0.18 -4.81
C ILE A 13 26.55 0.55 -3.34
N LYS A 14 27.12 -0.34 -2.53
CA LYS A 14 27.32 -0.11 -1.08
C LYS A 14 28.13 1.15 -0.77
N LYS A 15 29.12 1.50 -1.63
CA LYS A 15 29.95 2.70 -1.45
C LYS A 15 29.19 4.00 -1.72
N HIS A 16 28.24 3.99 -2.66
CA HIS A 16 27.56 5.21 -3.13
C HIS A 16 26.10 5.31 -2.70
N THR A 17 25.52 4.27 -2.08
CA THR A 17 24.16 4.28 -1.53
C THR A 17 24.16 4.18 -0.02
N LYS A 18 23.15 4.77 0.63
CA LYS A 18 22.92 4.63 2.07
C LYS A 18 21.54 4.04 2.31
N ASP A 19 21.48 3.06 3.20
CA ASP A 19 20.22 2.52 3.67
C ASP A 19 19.62 3.46 4.72
N ILE A 20 18.34 3.79 4.56
CA ILE A 20 17.58 4.62 5.50
C ILE A 20 16.43 3.83 6.09
N TYR A 21 16.28 3.89 7.41
CA TYR A 21 15.13 3.29 8.09
C TYR A 21 13.91 4.21 7.99
N ILE A 22 12.87 3.74 7.30
CA ILE A 22 11.60 4.45 7.19
C ILE A 22 10.61 3.89 8.22
N SER A 23 10.21 4.73 9.18
CA SER A 23 9.18 4.35 10.15
C SER A 23 7.89 3.89 9.47
N ARG A 24 7.27 2.83 10.01
CA ARG A 24 5.95 2.33 9.57
C ARG A 24 4.90 3.42 9.49
N ARG A 25 4.97 4.44 10.35
CA ARG A 25 4.03 5.57 10.33
C ARG A 25 4.13 6.35 9.02
N LYS A 26 5.33 6.51 8.45
CA LYS A 26 5.58 7.26 7.21
C LYS A 26 5.36 6.41 5.94
N ARG A 27 5.26 5.09 6.08
CA ARG A 27 5.13 4.18 4.95
C ARG A 27 3.72 4.22 4.36
N ILE A 28 3.64 4.56 3.08
CA ILE A 28 2.41 4.55 2.30
C ILE A 28 2.38 3.23 1.52
N ILE A 29 1.42 2.36 1.81
CA ILE A 29 1.33 1.02 1.20
C ILE A 29 0.56 1.08 -0.13
N LYS A 30 -0.48 1.91 -0.19
CA LYS A 30 -1.37 2.02 -1.35
C LYS A 30 -1.03 3.30 -2.11
N PRO A 31 -0.80 3.22 -3.44
CA PRO A 31 -0.29 4.35 -4.22
C PRO A 31 -1.25 5.55 -4.24
N TRP A 32 -2.56 5.33 -4.06
CA TRP A 32 -3.56 6.42 -4.00
C TRP A 32 -3.66 7.12 -2.64
N ILE A 33 -2.89 6.69 -1.62
CA ILE A 33 -2.89 7.35 -0.31
C ILE A 33 -1.85 8.47 -0.32
N THR A 34 -2.31 9.71 -0.18
CA THR A 34 -1.42 10.87 -0.04
C THR A 34 -0.99 11.11 1.40
N THR A 35 0.10 11.85 1.61
CA THR A 35 0.53 12.29 2.95
C THR A 35 -0.55 13.11 3.67
N GLY A 36 -1.30 13.92 2.93
CA GLY A 36 -2.48 14.66 3.43
C GLY A 36 -3.59 13.72 3.90
N LEU A 37 -3.96 12.74 3.08
CA LEU A 37 -4.97 11.73 3.46
C LEU A 37 -4.52 10.92 4.69
N LEU A 38 -3.23 10.58 4.78
CA LEU A 38 -2.67 9.91 5.94
C LEU A 38 -2.81 10.77 7.22
N ARG A 39 -2.59 12.08 7.13
CA ARG A 39 -2.87 13.03 8.23
C ARG A 39 -4.35 13.02 8.59
N CYS A 40 -5.23 13.00 7.60
CA CYS A 40 -6.68 12.92 7.84
C CYS A 40 -7.08 11.65 8.58
N ILE A 41 -6.59 10.50 8.16
CA ILE A 41 -6.84 9.20 8.80
C ILE A 41 -6.38 9.21 10.26
N ARG A 42 -5.17 9.71 10.54
CA ARG A 42 -4.66 9.81 11.92
C ARG A 42 -5.51 10.72 12.80
N HIS A 43 -6.00 11.84 12.25
CA HIS A 43 -6.89 12.72 12.99
C HIS A 43 -8.23 12.04 13.31
N ARG A 44 -8.81 11.31 12.35
CA ARG A 44 -10.01 10.48 12.57
C ARG A 44 -9.77 9.48 13.70
N ASP A 45 -8.63 8.79 13.70
CA ASP A 45 -8.30 7.79 14.72
C ASP A 45 -8.09 8.44 16.10
N LYS A 46 -7.53 9.65 16.16
CA LYS A 46 -7.44 10.44 17.40
C LYS A 46 -8.83 10.81 17.93
N LEU A 47 -9.74 11.25 17.06
CA LEU A 47 -11.12 11.56 17.43
C LEU A 47 -11.88 10.32 17.89
N HIS A 48 -11.68 9.17 17.24
CA HIS A 48 -12.26 7.90 17.67
C HIS A 48 -11.81 7.52 19.08
N LYS A 49 -10.51 7.66 19.37
CA LYS A 49 -9.98 7.45 20.73
C LYS A 49 -10.59 8.41 21.75
N LYS A 50 -10.81 9.69 21.38
CA LYS A 50 -11.45 10.69 22.26
C LYS A 50 -12.90 10.31 22.55
N HIS A 51 -13.65 9.91 21.51
CA HIS A 51 -15.02 9.45 21.63
C HIS A 51 -15.15 8.23 22.54
N ASN A 52 -14.27 7.24 22.39
CA ASN A 52 -14.32 6.02 23.21
C ASN A 52 -13.95 6.27 24.67
N LYS A 53 -13.16 7.31 24.97
CA LYS A 53 -12.86 7.72 26.35
C LYS A 53 -14.04 8.42 27.02
N ASN A 54 -14.81 9.20 26.26
CA ASN A 54 -15.93 10.01 26.76
C ASN A 54 -17.23 9.68 25.99
N PRO A 55 -17.80 8.47 26.16
CA PRO A 55 -18.95 8.01 25.38
C PRO A 55 -20.25 8.80 25.65
N GLY A 56 -20.33 9.48 26.79
CA GLY A 56 -21.49 10.30 27.17
C GLY A 56 -21.49 11.71 26.60
N ASP A 57 -20.42 12.15 25.92
CA ASP A 57 -20.32 13.51 25.39
C ASP A 57 -20.91 13.59 23.94
N PRO A 58 -22.08 14.22 23.75
CA PRO A 58 -22.72 14.30 22.45
C PRO A 58 -21.92 15.13 21.45
N ILE A 59 -21.14 16.12 21.92
CA ILE A 59 -20.35 17.00 21.06
C ILE A 59 -19.23 16.19 20.42
N VAL A 60 -18.53 15.38 21.22
CA VAL A 60 -17.44 14.52 20.73
C VAL A 60 -17.96 13.50 19.72
N LYS A 61 -19.15 12.94 19.93
CA LYS A 61 -19.81 12.03 18.98
C LYS A 61 -20.12 12.71 17.65
N VAL A 62 -20.70 13.90 17.67
CA VAL A 62 -21.03 14.66 16.45
C VAL A 62 -19.77 15.03 15.67
N VAL A 63 -18.74 15.54 16.36
CA VAL A 63 -17.45 15.91 15.75
C VAL A 63 -16.78 14.71 15.10
N TYR A 64 -16.70 13.58 15.83
CA TYR A 64 -16.13 12.34 15.29
C TYR A 64 -16.90 11.85 14.06
N THR A 65 -18.24 11.82 14.13
CA THR A 65 -19.09 11.32 13.05
C THR A 65 -18.93 12.17 11.77
N ARG A 66 -19.00 13.51 11.90
CA ARG A 66 -18.80 14.42 10.77
C ARG A 66 -17.43 14.21 10.13
N TYR A 67 -16.38 14.17 10.95
CA TYR A 67 -15.02 14.03 10.45
C TYR A 67 -14.76 12.64 9.82
N ARG A 68 -15.31 11.57 10.39
CA ARG A 68 -15.26 10.22 9.81
C ARG A 68 -15.91 10.20 8.42
N ASN A 69 -17.06 10.82 8.27
CA ASN A 69 -17.78 10.88 6.99
C ASN A 69 -16.97 11.66 5.94
N PHE A 70 -16.40 12.80 6.32
CA PHE A 70 -15.47 13.56 5.47
C PHE A 70 -14.24 12.74 5.06
N CYS A 71 -13.59 12.08 6.02
CA CYS A 71 -12.41 11.27 5.73
C CYS A 71 -12.73 10.10 4.79
N ASN A 72 -13.91 9.46 4.96
CA ASN A 72 -14.36 8.37 4.11
C ASN A 72 -14.73 8.86 2.69
N SER A 73 -15.37 10.02 2.56
CA SER A 73 -15.70 10.59 1.25
C SER A 73 -14.43 10.97 0.48
N LEU A 74 -13.46 11.58 1.16
CA LEU A 74 -12.15 11.91 0.59
C LEU A 74 -11.39 10.65 0.14
N LEU A 75 -11.37 9.60 0.99
CA LEU A 75 -10.73 8.33 0.66
C LEU A 75 -11.34 7.69 -0.59
N ARG A 76 -12.67 7.67 -0.69
CA ARG A 76 -13.40 7.17 -1.87
C ARG A 76 -13.07 7.98 -3.12
N LYS A 77 -13.05 9.32 -3.00
CA LYS A 77 -12.71 10.22 -4.11
C LYS A 77 -11.30 9.93 -4.64
N LEU A 78 -10.30 9.88 -3.76
CA LEU A 78 -8.90 9.65 -4.13
C LEU A 78 -8.68 8.26 -4.75
N LYS A 79 -9.35 7.23 -4.22
CA LYS A 79 -9.31 5.89 -4.80
C LYS A 79 -9.90 5.90 -6.22
N LYS A 80 -11.09 6.50 -6.40
CA LYS A 80 -11.76 6.58 -7.70
C LYS A 80 -10.95 7.36 -8.74
N THR A 81 -10.29 8.46 -8.33
CA THR A 81 -9.44 9.24 -9.24
C THR A 81 -8.23 8.42 -9.70
N TYR A 82 -7.56 7.75 -8.77
CA TYR A 82 -6.43 6.87 -9.08
C TYR A 82 -6.83 5.74 -10.03
N GLU A 83 -7.90 5.01 -9.73
CA GLU A 83 -8.36 3.91 -10.58
C GLU A 83 -8.73 4.38 -11.99
N ARG A 84 -9.37 5.56 -12.11
CA ARG A 84 -9.65 6.18 -13.40
C ARG A 84 -8.37 6.52 -14.16
N GLU A 85 -7.36 7.03 -13.49
CA GLU A 85 -6.06 7.34 -14.10
C GLU A 85 -5.35 6.08 -14.57
N GLU A 86 -5.35 5.00 -13.78
CA GLU A 86 -4.75 3.73 -14.17
C GLU A 86 -5.45 3.11 -15.40
N ILE A 87 -6.79 3.18 -15.46
CA ILE A 87 -7.55 2.76 -16.64
C ILE A 87 -7.18 3.61 -17.86
N LYS A 88 -7.07 4.94 -17.71
CA LYS A 88 -6.64 5.84 -18.79
C LYS A 88 -5.21 5.52 -19.27
N LYS A 89 -4.29 5.19 -18.36
CA LYS A 89 -2.91 4.80 -18.69
C LYS A 89 -2.83 3.49 -19.46
N ALA A 90 -3.77 2.57 -19.28
CA ALA A 90 -3.83 1.32 -20.04
C ALA A 90 -4.14 1.58 -21.53
N GLY A 91 -4.87 2.65 -21.85
CA GLY A 91 -5.13 3.11 -23.21
C GLY A 91 -5.77 2.03 -24.08
N SER A 92 -5.19 1.79 -25.27
CA SER A 92 -5.66 0.79 -26.23
C SER A 92 -5.21 -0.65 -25.91
N ASN A 93 -4.32 -0.85 -24.93
CA ASN A 93 -3.83 -2.19 -24.62
C ASN A 93 -4.84 -2.97 -23.77
N LEU A 94 -5.62 -3.83 -24.44
CA LEU A 94 -6.69 -4.62 -23.83
C LEU A 94 -6.18 -5.54 -22.71
N LYS A 95 -5.00 -6.16 -22.87
CA LYS A 95 -4.41 -7.03 -21.85
C LYS A 95 -4.06 -6.25 -20.59
N LYS A 96 -3.48 -5.06 -20.73
CA LYS A 96 -3.17 -4.17 -19.59
C LYS A 96 -4.45 -3.69 -18.92
N LEU A 97 -5.49 -3.36 -19.68
CA LEU A 97 -6.79 -2.95 -19.13
C LEU A 97 -7.40 -4.06 -18.27
N TRP A 98 -7.43 -5.30 -18.76
CA TRP A 98 -7.94 -6.44 -18.01
C TRP A 98 -7.12 -6.74 -16.75
N ASN A 99 -5.80 -6.56 -16.81
CA ASN A 99 -4.97 -6.62 -15.62
C ASN A 99 -5.41 -5.55 -14.61
N VAL A 100 -5.46 -4.26 -14.99
CA VAL A 100 -5.89 -3.17 -14.10
C VAL A 100 -7.28 -3.43 -13.50
N ILE A 101 -8.23 -3.97 -14.27
CA ILE A 101 -9.55 -4.34 -13.76
C ILE A 101 -9.46 -5.46 -12.72
N GLY A 102 -8.68 -6.51 -12.99
CA GLY A 102 -8.42 -7.59 -12.03
C GLY A 102 -7.81 -7.09 -10.72
N ASP A 103 -6.95 -6.07 -10.81
CA ASP A 103 -6.31 -5.41 -9.67
C ASP A 103 -7.33 -4.67 -8.79
N ILE A 104 -8.27 -3.98 -9.42
CA ILE A 104 -9.34 -3.22 -8.75
C ILE A 104 -10.32 -4.15 -8.03
N ILE A 105 -10.72 -5.23 -8.70
CA ILE A 105 -11.70 -6.20 -8.18
C ILE A 105 -11.05 -7.19 -7.19
N HIS A 106 -9.72 -7.19 -7.07
CA HIS A 106 -8.96 -8.14 -6.22
C HIS A 106 -9.19 -9.61 -6.61
N THR A 107 -9.47 -9.89 -7.88
CA THR A 107 -9.66 -11.25 -8.41
C THR A 107 -8.35 -11.97 -8.71
N ARG A 108 -7.21 -11.28 -8.56
CA ARG A 108 -5.89 -11.88 -8.72
C ARG A 108 -5.65 -12.91 -7.63
N LYS A 109 -5.68 -14.18 -8.01
CA LYS A 109 -5.19 -15.27 -7.18
C LYS A 109 -3.68 -15.11 -7.04
N THR A 110 -3.17 -15.11 -5.81
CA THR A 110 -1.74 -15.27 -5.57
C THR A 110 -1.37 -16.66 -6.03
N HIS A 111 -0.64 -16.77 -7.14
CA HIS A 111 -0.03 -18.03 -7.55
C HIS A 111 1.06 -18.33 -6.52
N MET A 112 0.71 -19.09 -5.49
CA MET A 112 1.69 -19.57 -4.52
C MET A 112 2.57 -20.56 -5.30
N PRO A 113 3.87 -20.29 -5.48
CA PRO A 113 4.74 -21.30 -6.08
C PRO A 113 4.65 -22.56 -5.21
N PRO A 114 4.64 -23.77 -5.80
CA PRO A 114 4.63 -24.99 -5.01
C PRO A 114 5.81 -24.95 -4.03
N LEU A 115 5.52 -24.75 -2.73
CA LEU A 115 6.57 -24.67 -1.69
C LEU A 115 7.38 -25.98 -1.64
N GLU A 116 6.77 -27.08 -2.08
CA GLU A 116 7.40 -28.39 -2.25
C GLU A 116 8.61 -28.36 -3.20
N LEU A 117 8.62 -27.50 -4.21
CA LEU A 117 9.74 -27.37 -5.17
C LEU A 117 10.91 -26.54 -4.62
N LEU A 118 10.71 -25.83 -3.51
CA LEU A 118 11.75 -25.02 -2.86
C LEU A 118 12.49 -25.80 -1.77
N ASN A 119 11.98 -26.97 -1.37
CA ASN A 119 12.60 -27.81 -0.36
C ASN A 119 13.62 -28.78 -1.00
N LYS A 120 14.75 -28.23 -1.47
CA LYS A 120 15.89 -29.03 -1.96
C LYS A 120 16.65 -29.69 -0.80
N ASN A 121 16.01 -30.60 -0.08
CA ASN A 121 16.65 -31.44 0.95
C ASN A 121 16.60 -32.94 0.61
N ASN A 122 16.27 -33.31 -0.63
CA ASN A 122 16.36 -34.68 -1.09
C ASN A 122 17.43 -34.78 -2.18
N ASP A 123 18.69 -34.67 -1.78
CA ASP A 123 19.78 -35.26 -2.57
C ASP A 123 19.69 -36.78 -2.34
N PRO A 124 19.42 -37.61 -3.38
CA PRO A 124 19.49 -39.05 -3.23
C PRO A 124 20.95 -39.43 -2.96
N LYS A 125 21.17 -40.13 -1.85
CA LYS A 125 22.45 -40.76 -1.49
C LYS A 125 22.93 -41.72 -2.57
#